data_AF-A0A257K5R9-F1
#
_entry.id   AF-A0A257K5R9-F1
#
_cell.length_a   1.000
_cell.length_b   1.000
_cell.length_c   1.000
_cell.angle_alpha   90.00
_cell.angle_beta   90.00
_cell.angle_gamma   90.00
#
_symmetry.space_group_name_H-M   'P 1'
#
loop_
_entity.id
_entity.type
_entity.pdbx_description
1 polymer ?
#
loop_
_entity_poly.entity_id
_entity_poly.type
_entity_poly.pdbx_seq_one_letter_code
_entity_poly.pdbx_strand_id
1 'polypeptide(L)'
;MELTEEQLFEKYGKVKMKFSYYYKYAFHFTGKKGKLDVFAMVGGNPDEIYRQQIVAGEKCPLEELDFNSVTIRDGEEILEEFIIKAM
;
A
#
# COMPACT_ATOMS: atom_id res chain seq x y z
N MET A 1 -0.93 -16.37 -5.38
CA MET A 1 -2.40 -16.44 -5.16
C MET A 1 -2.88 -15.01 -5.06
N GLU A 2 -3.99 -14.68 -5.73
CA GLU A 2 -4.61 -13.35 -5.61
C GLU A 2 -5.21 -13.25 -4.21
N LEU A 3 -4.71 -12.33 -3.39
CA LEU A 3 -5.22 -12.09 -2.04
C LEU A 3 -6.57 -11.39 -2.15
N THR A 4 -7.55 -11.69 -1.29
CA THR A 4 -8.77 -10.86 -1.23
C THR A 4 -8.54 -9.64 -0.35
N GLU A 5 -9.37 -8.60 -0.49
CA GLU A 5 -9.29 -7.39 0.34
C GLU A 5 -9.52 -7.72 1.83
N GLU A 6 -10.51 -8.55 2.14
CA GLU A 6 -10.77 -9.00 3.51
C GLU A 6 -9.55 -9.72 4.12
N GLN A 7 -8.91 -10.62 3.36
CA GLN A 7 -7.70 -11.31 3.79
C GLN A 7 -6.51 -10.36 3.95
N LEU A 8 -6.40 -9.36 3.08
CA LEU A 8 -5.39 -8.32 3.16
C LEU A 8 -5.54 -7.53 4.46
N PHE A 9 -6.75 -7.09 4.82
CA PHE A 9 -6.98 -6.31 6.03
C PHE A 9 -6.87 -7.14 7.31
N GLU A 10 -7.38 -8.37 7.31
CA GLU A 10 -7.22 -9.26 8.45
C GLU A 10 -5.73 -9.50 8.76
N LYS A 11 -4.91 -9.68 7.74
CA LYS A 11 -3.47 -9.91 7.91
C LYS A 11 -2.69 -8.61 8.13
N TYR A 12 -2.91 -7.56 7.37
CA TYR A 12 -2.00 -6.42 7.27
C TYR A 12 -2.65 -5.05 7.51
N GLY A 13 -3.96 -4.97 7.78
CA GLY A 13 -4.69 -3.70 7.91
C GLY A 13 -4.05 -2.74 8.94
N LYS A 14 -3.57 -3.28 10.05
CA LYS A 14 -2.92 -2.51 11.13
C LYS A 14 -1.44 -2.17 10.90
N VAL A 15 -0.86 -2.56 9.76
CA VAL A 15 0.54 -2.24 9.46
C VAL A 15 0.66 -0.72 9.31
N LYS A 16 1.58 -0.13 10.07
CA LYS A 16 1.85 1.31 9.99
C LYS A 16 2.63 1.62 8.72
N MET A 17 1.94 2.20 7.75
CA MET A 17 2.44 2.65 6.47
C MET A 17 2.98 4.06 6.59
N LYS A 18 4.16 4.31 6.02
CA LYS A 18 4.78 5.63 5.95
C LYS A 18 4.96 6.01 4.48
N PHE A 19 4.67 7.24 4.13
CA PHE A 19 5.03 7.78 2.82
C PHE A 19 6.55 7.63 2.59
N SER A 20 6.92 7.11 1.42
CA SER A 20 8.30 6.83 1.04
C SER A 20 8.75 7.77 -0.08
N TYR A 21 8.06 7.73 -1.22
CA TYR A 21 8.34 8.57 -2.37
C TYR A 21 7.11 8.70 -3.26
N TYR A 22 7.15 9.65 -4.19
CA TYR A 22 6.18 9.76 -5.26
C TYR A 22 6.89 9.65 -6.60
N TYR A 23 6.18 9.10 -7.59
CA TYR A 23 6.62 9.14 -8.97
C TYR A 23 5.41 9.33 -9.88
N LYS A 24 5.41 10.43 -10.65
CA LYS A 24 4.27 10.85 -11.46
C LYS A 24 2.99 10.92 -10.61
N TYR A 25 1.97 10.14 -10.96
CA TYR A 25 0.65 10.13 -10.33
C TYR A 25 0.49 9.09 -9.22
N ALA A 26 1.59 8.49 -8.76
CA ALA A 26 1.56 7.46 -7.73
C ALA A 26 2.35 7.89 -6.48
N PHE A 27 1.72 7.70 -5.32
CA PHE A 27 2.34 7.78 -4.01
C PHE A 27 2.65 6.38 -3.49
N HIS A 28 3.89 6.18 -3.06
CA HIS A 28 4.37 4.91 -2.56
C HIS A 28 4.55 4.96 -1.06
N PHE A 29 3.98 3.98 -0.38
CA PHE A 29 4.05 3.82 1.06
C PHE A 29 4.77 2.53 1.41
N THR A 30 5.50 2.56 2.53
CA THR A 30 6.21 1.40 3.05
C THR A 30 5.85 1.16 4.51
N GLY A 31 5.67 -0.10 4.85
CA GLY A 31 5.43 -0.59 6.21
C GLY A 31 6.20 -1.89 6.44
N LYS A 32 6.24 -2.34 7.69
CA LYS A 32 6.83 -3.64 8.06
C LYS A 32 5.91 -4.42 8.98
N LYS A 33 5.85 -5.73 8.77
CA LYS A 33 5.21 -6.70 9.68
C LYS A 33 6.20 -7.82 9.99
N GLY A 34 6.92 -7.70 11.11
CA GLY A 34 8.02 -8.61 11.43
C GLY A 34 9.15 -8.47 10.42
N LYS A 35 9.49 -9.56 9.72
CA LYS A 35 10.49 -9.55 8.63
C LYS A 35 9.93 -9.11 7.27
N LEU A 36 8.60 -9.07 7.15
CA LEU A 36 7.94 -8.77 5.88
C LEU A 36 7.91 -7.26 5.63
N ASP A 37 8.23 -6.89 4.40
CA ASP A 37 8.04 -5.55 3.88
C ASP A 37 6.68 -5.44 3.19
N VAL A 38 5.94 -4.37 3.52
CA VAL A 38 4.61 -4.08 2.96
C VAL A 38 4.74 -2.82 2.13
N PHE A 39 4.40 -2.92 0.85
CA PHE A 39 4.42 -1.79 -0.08
C PHE A 39 3.01 -1.50 -0.53
N ALA A 40 2.57 -0.25 -0.44
CA ALA A 40 1.29 0.16 -0.99
C ALA A 40 1.48 1.30 -1.99
N MET A 41 0.66 1.32 -3.03
CA MET A 41 0.61 2.38 -4.02
C MET A 41 -0.77 3.03 -3.99
N VAL A 42 -0.81 4.35 -3.90
CA VAL A 42 -2.03 5.16 -4.02
C VAL A 42 -1.93 6.03 -5.26
N GLY A 43 -3.00 6.07 -6.04
CA GLY A 43 -3.09 6.74 -7.32
C GLY A 43 -2.59 5.89 -8.51
N GLY A 44 -2.07 6.56 -9.52
CA GLY A 44 -1.57 5.93 -10.75
C GLY A 44 -1.99 6.68 -12.01
N ASN A 45 -3.02 7.53 -11.92
CA ASN A 45 -3.45 8.42 -12.98
C ASN A 45 -3.85 9.81 -12.42
N PRO A 46 -3.96 10.85 -13.27
CA PRO A 46 -4.25 12.23 -12.86
C PRO A 46 -5.53 12.41 -12.02
N ASP A 47 -6.51 11.53 -12.18
CA ASP A 47 -7.81 11.61 -11.50
C ASP A 47 -7.78 11.02 -10.08
N GLU A 48 -6.67 10.38 -9.67
CA GLU A 48 -6.56 9.68 -8.37
C GLU A 48 -5.45 10.20 -7.46
N ILE A 49 -4.44 10.86 -8.00
CA ILE A 49 -3.19 11.32 -7.33
C ILE A 49 -3.43 12.18 -6.06
N TYR A 50 -4.59 12.82 -5.88
CA TYR A 50 -4.86 13.72 -4.75
C TYR A 50 -5.96 13.24 -3.80
N ARG A 51 -6.36 11.96 -3.86
CA ARG A 51 -7.35 11.40 -2.91
C ARG A 51 -6.79 11.19 -1.50
N GLN A 52 -5.47 11.07 -1.38
CA GLN A 52 -4.78 10.84 -0.12
C GLN A 52 -4.01 12.08 0.31
N GLN A 53 -4.30 12.58 1.51
CA GLN A 53 -3.49 13.61 2.14
C GLN A 53 -2.14 13.02 2.57
N ILE A 54 -1.05 13.66 2.15
CA ILE A 54 0.31 13.28 2.56
C ILE A 54 0.82 14.29 3.59
N VAL A 55 1.06 13.81 4.81
CA VAL A 55 1.69 14.59 5.88
C VAL A 55 3.08 14.02 6.15
N ALA A 56 4.08 14.90 6.17
CA ALA A 56 5.47 14.50 6.31
C ALA A 56 5.72 13.77 7.64
N GLY A 57 6.20 12.54 7.56
CA GLY A 57 6.56 11.73 8.72
C GLY A 57 5.40 11.02 9.40
N GLU A 58 4.16 11.29 8.99
CA GLU A 58 2.98 10.61 9.50
C GLU A 58 2.99 9.13 9.11
N LYS A 59 2.40 8.30 9.99
CA LYS A 59 2.15 6.90 9.74
C LYS A 59 0.67 6.62 9.91
N CYS A 60 0.04 6.02 8.92
CA CYS A 60 -1.33 5.54 8.99
C CYS A 60 -1.37 4.00 8.88
N PRO A 61 -2.39 3.34 9.45
CA PRO A 61 -2.71 1.95 9.13
C PRO A 61 -2.92 1.73 7.63
N LEU A 62 -2.58 0.55 7.13
CA LEU A 62 -2.83 0.16 5.73
C LEU A 62 -4.32 0.23 5.38
N GLU A 63 -5.19 -0.17 6.31
CA GLU A 63 -6.66 -0.12 6.13
C GLU A 63 -7.25 1.29 6.02
N GLU A 64 -6.46 2.33 6.34
CA GLU A 64 -6.87 3.74 6.17
C GLU A 64 -6.35 4.36 4.86
N LEU A 65 -5.57 3.63 4.06
CA LEU A 65 -5.09 4.09 2.76
C LEU A 65 -6.09 3.76 1.65
N ASP A 66 -6.35 4.73 0.77
CA ASP A 66 -7.07 4.51 -0.49
C ASP A 66 -6.13 3.93 -1.56
N PHE A 67 -5.56 2.75 -1.32
CA PHE A 67 -4.54 2.15 -2.19
C PHE A 67 -5.15 1.52 -3.44
N ASN A 68 -4.39 1.58 -4.55
CA ASN A 68 -4.68 0.84 -5.77
C ASN A 68 -4.00 -0.54 -5.76
N SER A 69 -2.89 -0.69 -5.04
CA SER A 69 -2.22 -1.99 -4.90
C SER A 69 -1.42 -2.13 -3.62
N VAL A 70 -1.24 -3.37 -3.18
CA VAL A 70 -0.38 -3.77 -2.07
C VAL A 70 0.45 -4.98 -2.45
N THR A 71 1.76 -4.93 -2.17
CA THR A 71 2.70 -6.04 -2.36
C THR A 71 3.38 -6.38 -1.04
N ILE A 72 3.39 -7.67 -0.69
CA ILE A 72 4.05 -8.21 0.50
C ILE A 72 5.31 -8.96 0.07
N ARG A 73 6.46 -8.62 0.67
CA ARG A 73 7.75 -9.21 0.36
C ARG A 73 8.46 -9.77 1.58
N ASP A 74 9.22 -10.84 1.39
CA ASP A 74 10.28 -11.27 2.30
C ASP A 74 11.62 -11.17 1.56
N GLY A 75 12.35 -10.08 1.79
CA GLY A 75 13.52 -9.72 0.99
C GLY A 75 13.15 -9.45 -0.47
N GLU A 76 13.69 -10.25 -1.39
CA GLU A 76 13.45 -10.13 -2.84
C GLU A 76 12.23 -10.93 -3.32
N GLU A 77 11.70 -11.84 -2.50
CA GLU A 77 10.57 -12.69 -2.85
C GLU A 77 9.24 -11.97 -2.63
N ILE A 78 8.34 -12.03 -3.63
CA ILE A 78 6.96 -11.57 -3.50
C ILE A 78 6.10 -12.73 -3.02
N LEU A 79 5.51 -12.58 -1.82
CA LEU A 79 4.66 -13.61 -1.22
C LEU A 79 3.20 -13.44 -1.61
N GLU A 80 2.71 -12.20 -1.55
CA GLU A 80 1.30 -11.87 -1.79
C GLU A 80 1.21 -10.52 -2.52
N GLU A 81 0.22 -10.40 -3.41
CA GLU A 81 -0.08 -9.18 -4.13
C GLU A 81 -1.59 -8.98 -4.21
N PHE A 82 -2.00 -7.72 -4.06
CA PHE A 82 -3.37 -7.26 -4.20
C PHE A 82 -3.38 -6.06 -5.15
N ILE A 83 -4.26 -6.08 -6.16
CA ILE A 83 -4.41 -4.99 -7.13
C ILE A 83 -5.90 -4.73 -7.30
N ILE A 84 -6.32 -3.49 -7.03
CA ILE A 84 -7.64 -3.01 -7.44
C ILE A 84 -7.59 -2.80 -8.95
N LYS A 85 -8.33 -3.64 -9.69
CA LYS A 85 -8.55 -3.38 -11.12
C LYS A 85 -9.34 -2.08 -11.22
N ALA A 86 -8.73 -1.05 -11.80
CA ALA A 86 -9.43 0.19 -12.10
C ALA A 86 -10.72 -0.14 -12.89
N MET A 87 -11.85 0.40 -12.42
CA MET A 87 -13.13 0.39 -13.14
C MET A 87 -13.09 1.36 -14.32
#